data_AF-A0A382IMB0-F1
#
_entry.id   AF-A0A382IMB0-F1
#
_cell.length_a   1.000
_cell.length_b   1.000
_cell.length_c   1.000
_cell.angle_alpha   90.00
_cell.angle_beta   90.00
_cell.angle_gamma   90.00
#
_symmetry.space_group_name_H-M   'P 1'
#
loop_
_entity.id
_entity.type
_entity.pdbx_description
1 polymer ?
#
loop_
_entity_poly.entity_id
_entity_poly.type
_entity_poly.pdbx_seq_one_letter_code
_entity_poly.pdbx_strand_id
1 'polypeptide(L)' 'VPGFKFMPAYRSRMWDGKIRLFSPATGEIYVGLLPHLKKFCDSNHISYILEEGVEDGRDVVREVVRGFIRSLKPKSKG' A
#
# COMPACT_ATOMS: atom_id res chain seq x y z
N VAL A 1 -14.38 0.80 -9.45
CA VAL A 1 -14.75 1.55 -8.22
C VAL A 1 -16.21 1.29 -7.93
N PRO A 2 -16.65 0.96 -6.71
CA PRO A 2 -18.08 0.83 -6.41
C PRO A 2 -18.87 2.06 -6.91
N GLY A 3 -19.98 1.84 -7.62
CA GLY A 3 -20.80 2.93 -8.17
C GLY A 3 -20.27 3.62 -9.45
N PHE A 4 -19.14 3.19 -10.02
CA PHE A 4 -18.54 3.83 -11.21
C PHE A 4 -19.49 4.01 -12.41
N LYS A 5 -20.47 3.10 -12.57
CA LYS A 5 -21.45 3.12 -13.66
C LYS A 5 -22.27 4.41 -13.72
N PHE A 6 -22.44 5.10 -12.60
CA PHE A 6 -23.23 6.34 -12.51
C PHE A 6 -22.41 7.60 -12.77
N MET A 7 -21.08 7.51 -12.78
CA MET A 7 -20.20 8.67 -12.99
C MET A 7 -20.31 9.19 -14.44
N PRO A 8 -20.49 10.50 -14.67
CA PRO A 8 -20.59 11.06 -16.02
C PRO A 8 -19.41 10.70 -16.92
N ALA A 9 -18.18 10.73 -16.37
CA ALA A 9 -16.96 10.37 -17.10
C ALA A 9 -16.93 8.91 -17.58
N TYR A 10 -17.58 7.99 -16.85
CA TYR A 10 -17.74 6.61 -17.29
C TYR A 10 -18.78 6.49 -18.40
N ARG A 11 -19.91 7.19 -18.26
CA ARG A 11 -20.98 7.21 -19.27
C ARG A 11 -20.54 7.85 -20.59
N SER A 12 -19.72 8.90 -20.53
CA SER A 12 -19.10 9.53 -21.70
C SER A 12 -17.87 8.78 -22.25
N ARG A 13 -17.53 7.61 -21.68
CA ARG A 13 -16.39 6.75 -22.06
C ARG A 13 -15.01 7.41 -21.95
N MET A 14 -14.90 8.53 -21.24
CA MET A 14 -13.62 9.17 -20.93
C MET A 14 -12.83 8.43 -19.85
N TRP A 15 -13.51 7.65 -19.02
CA TRP A 15 -12.91 6.87 -17.93
C TRP A 15 -13.49 5.46 -17.91
N ASP A 16 -12.67 4.48 -17.54
CA ASP A 16 -13.02 3.05 -17.57
C ASP A 16 -13.59 2.51 -16.25
N GLY A 17 -13.72 3.36 -15.23
CA GLY A 17 -14.24 2.96 -13.92
C GLY A 17 -13.20 2.36 -12.98
N LYS A 18 -11.91 2.34 -13.38
CA LYS A 18 -10.81 1.83 -12.58
C LYS A 18 -9.98 2.98 -12.02
N ILE A 19 -9.64 2.90 -10.73
CA ILE A 19 -8.60 3.73 -10.13
C ILE A 19 -7.27 3.05 -10.39
N ARG A 20 -6.29 3.82 -10.88
CA ARG A 20 -4.91 3.37 -11.05
C ARG A 20 -4.09 4.08 -9.98
N LEU A 21 -3.31 3.30 -9.24
CA LEU A 21 -2.43 3.80 -8.18
C LEU A 21 -0.98 4.02 -8.67
N PHE A 22 -0.68 3.51 -9.87
CA PHE A 22 0.53 3.83 -10.61
C PHE A 22 0.31 5.12 -11.42
N SER A 23 1.27 6.03 -11.34
CA SER A 23 1.31 7.27 -12.13
C SER A 23 2.12 7.06 -13.41
N PRO A 24 1.49 7.04 -14.59
CA PRO A 24 2.22 6.87 -15.86
C PRO A 24 3.11 8.07 -16.19
N ALA A 25 2.83 9.25 -15.62
CA ALA A 25 3.59 10.47 -15.88
C ALA A 25 4.93 10.49 -15.13
N THR A 26 4.96 9.96 -13.91
CA THR A 26 6.17 9.94 -13.05
C THR A 26 6.83 8.57 -12.94
N GLY A 27 6.13 7.50 -13.30
CA GLY A 27 6.59 6.14 -13.08
C GLY A 27 6.49 5.68 -11.63
N GLU A 28 5.79 6.42 -10.78
CA GLU A 28 5.72 6.18 -9.34
C GLU A 28 4.49 5.35 -8.94
N ILE A 29 4.64 4.60 -7.85
CA ILE A 29 3.57 3.85 -7.19
C ILE A 29 3.74 3.98 -5.67
N TYR A 30 2.64 3.91 -4.92
CA TYR A 30 2.70 3.94 -3.46
C TYR A 30 3.53 2.78 -2.90
N VAL A 31 4.51 3.09 -2.04
CA VAL A 31 5.37 2.09 -1.38
C VAL A 31 4.60 1.06 -0.56
N GLY A 32 3.42 1.42 -0.03
CA GLY A 32 2.52 0.48 0.65
C GLY A 32 2.03 -0.68 -0.22
N LEU A 33 2.16 -0.58 -1.55
CA LEU A 33 1.84 -1.64 -2.50
C LEU A 33 3.04 -2.54 -2.85
N LEU A 34 4.25 -2.22 -2.35
CA LEU A 34 5.47 -2.99 -2.63
C LEU A 34 5.34 -4.49 -2.33
N PRO A 35 4.72 -4.95 -1.22
CA PRO A 35 4.54 -6.39 -0.98
C PRO A 35 3.71 -7.08 -2.06
N HIS A 36 2.72 -6.39 -2.62
CA HIS A 36 1.90 -6.91 -3.71
C HIS A 36 2.68 -6.95 -5.02
N LEU A 37 3.53 -5.95 -5.28
CA LEU A 37 4.39 -5.89 -6.46
C LEU A 37 5.41 -7.03 -6.45
N LYS A 38 6.07 -7.28 -5.31
CA LYS A 38 6.99 -8.42 -5.14
C LYS A 38 6.32 -9.74 -5.46
N LYS A 39 5.15 -9.99 -4.83
CA LYS A 39 4.36 -11.20 -5.10
C LYS A 39 3.96 -11.35 -6.56
N PHE A 40 3.60 -10.24 -7.21
CA PHE A 40 3.28 -10.23 -8.63
C PHE A 40 4.51 -10.61 -9.47
N CYS A 41 5.67 -10.02 -9.20
CA CYS A 41 6.92 -10.36 -9.88
C CYS A 41 7.27 -11.85 -9.70
N ASP A 42 7.21 -12.37 -8.48
CA ASP A 42 7.49 -13.77 -8.17
C ASP A 42 6.55 -14.73 -8.93
N SER A 43 5.24 -14.43 -8.94
CA SER A 43 4.22 -15.26 -9.61
C SER A 43 4.36 -15.27 -11.13
N ASN A 44 5.00 -14.27 -11.71
CA ASN A 44 5.16 -14.11 -13.15
C ASN A 44 6.62 -14.31 -13.61
N HIS A 45 7.51 -14.76 -12.72
CA HIS A 45 8.94 -14.94 -13.00
C HIS A 45 9.62 -13.67 -13.55
N ILE A 46 9.23 -12.49 -13.03
CA ILE A 46 9.80 -11.20 -13.39
C ILE A 46 10.89 -10.86 -12.38
N SER A 47 12.12 -10.66 -12.85
CA SER A 47 13.21 -10.15 -12.03
C SER A 47 13.01 -8.67 -11.70
N TYR A 48 13.41 -8.26 -10.49
CA TYR A 48 13.38 -6.88 -10.06
C TYR A 48 14.62 -6.54 -9.22
N ILE A 49 14.94 -5.26 -9.15
CA ILE A 49 16.01 -4.71 -8.31
C ILE A 49 15.34 -3.81 -7.27
N LEU A 50 15.74 -3.93 -6.01
CA LEU A 50 15.35 -3.00 -4.95
C LEU A 50 16.56 -2.16 -4.58
N GLU A 51 16.38 -0.84 -4.62
CA GLU A 51 17.39 0.10 -4.13
C GLU A 51 17.40 0.13 -2.60
N GLU A 52 18.55 0.52 -2.04
CA GLU A 52 18.73 0.66 -0.60
C GLU A 52 17.76 1.72 -0.04
N GLY A 53 17.14 1.42 1.11
CA GLY A 53 16.21 2.33 1.77
C GLY A 53 14.76 2.26 1.28
N VAL A 54 14.45 1.41 0.29
CA VAL A 54 13.05 1.18 -0.16
C VAL A 54 12.26 0.35 0.86
N GLU A 55 12.91 -0.60 1.53
CA GLU A 55 12.29 -1.37 2.61
C GLU A 55 12.66 -0.79 3.97
N ASP A 56 11.67 -0.72 4.86
CA ASP A 56 11.92 -0.38 6.26
C ASP A 56 12.52 -1.59 6.98
N GLY A 57 13.83 -1.51 7.26
CA GLY A 57 14.55 -2.52 8.05
C GLY A 57 14.37 -2.35 9.56
N ARG A 58 13.46 -1.48 10.03
CA ARG A 58 13.24 -1.30 11.47
C ARG A 58 12.64 -2.54 12.10
N ASP A 59 13.46 -3.22 12.89
CA ASP A 59 13.00 -4.29 13.75
C ASP A 59 12.07 -3.75 14.83
N VAL A 60 10.80 -4.14 14.76
CA VAL A 60 9.82 -3.80 15.80
C VAL A 60 10.01 -4.75 16.97
N VAL A 61 10.86 -4.36 17.91
CA VAL A 61 11.16 -5.16 19.10
C VAL A 61 9.93 -5.24 20.00
N ARG A 62 9.40 -6.46 20.17
CA ARG A 62 8.18 -6.74 20.97
C ARG A 62 8.23 -6.16 22.38
N GLU A 63 9.41 -6.18 23.00
CA GLU A 63 9.61 -5.66 24.36
C GLU A 63 9.41 -4.15 24.43
N VAL A 64 9.94 -3.41 23.45
CA VAL A 64 9.77 -1.96 23.32
C VAL A 64 8.30 -1.61 23.12
N VAL A 65 7.62 -2.32 22.22
CA VAL A 65 6.17 -2.13 22.00
C VAL A 65 5.38 -2.42 23.27
N ARG A 66 5.69 -3.49 23.99
CA ARG A 66 5.03 -3.84 25.25
C ARG A 66 5.28 -2.78 26.32
N GLY A 67 6.49 -2.26 26.42
CA GLY A 67 6.84 -1.17 27.33
C GLY A 67 6.05 0.11 27.03
N PHE A 68 5.96 0.48 25.76
CA PHE A 68 5.16 1.61 25.30
C PHE A 68 3.67 1.45 25.62
N ILE A 69 3.06 0.29 25.30
CA ILE A 69 1.64 0.04 25.61
C ILE A 69 1.38 0.16 27.13
N ARG A 70 2.30 -0.33 27.97
CA ARG A 70 2.19 -0.21 29.42
C ARG A 70 2.33 1.24 29.90
N SER A 71 3.21 2.04 29.29
CA SER A 71 3.42 3.44 29.67
C SER A 71 2.22 4.32 29.33
N LEU A 72 1.43 3.96 28.32
CA LEU A 72 0.19 4.66 27.96
C LEU A 72 -0.90 4.57 29.05
N LYS A 73 -0.71 3.73 30.08
CA LYS A 73 -1.68 3.49 31.16
C LYS A 73 -3.13 3.37 30.63
N PRO A 74 -3.39 2.50 29.62
CA PRO A 74 -4.70 2.42 29.01
C PRO A 74 -5.72 2.05 30.09
N LYS A 75 -6.60 2.99 30.43
CA LYS A 75 -7.72 2.71 31.33
C LYS A 75 -8.82 2.12 30.47
N SER A 76 -9.14 0.84 30.66
CA SER A 76 -10.38 0.28 30.15
C SER A 76 -11.52 0.99 30.87
N LYS A 77 -12.25 1.87 30.18
CA LYS A 77 -13.64 2.09 30.55
C LYS A 77 -14.36 0.86 30.02
N GLY A 78 -14.82 0.01 30.95
CA GLY A 78 -15.68 -1.13 30.62
C GLY A 78 -16.93 -0.67 29.89
#